data_AF-A0A5B9QY37-F1
#
_entry.id   AF-A0A5B9QY37-F1
#
_cell.length_a   1.000
_cell.length_b   1.000
_cell.length_c   1.000
_cell.angle_alpha   90.00
_cell.angle_beta   90.00
_cell.angle_gamma   90.00
#
_symmetry.space_group_name_H-M   'P 1'
#
loop_
_entity.id
_entity.type
_entity.pdbx_description
1 polymer ?
#
loop_
_entity_poly.entity_id
_entity_poly.type
_entity_poly.pdbx_seq_one_letter_code
_entity_poly.pdbx_strand_id
1 'polypeptide(L)'
;MPPSSKAESSCSATPQPASTEPPSRRPVPGSPPAVPRNRYVIFGLLAVLGAAADLISKQVVFAKRGLPAESDVWWVIEGYVGIETAVNTGAVFGLGAGRGLMFAALSVLAAIGILIWLFWFRAAYQLWLTVALGCVMAGIFGNLYDRLGLWWQPGYPEAWRSGVRDWILWQAGENWKWPNFNIADSLLVIGAGMLLWKSFFPDPPHGSPTEAGQPSDTDAGATTTTNSD
;
A
#
# COMPACT_ATOMS: atom_id res chain seq x y z
N MET A 1 65.45 71.21 21.98
CA MET A 1 65.05 70.64 20.68
C MET A 1 64.37 69.29 20.93
N PRO A 2 63.40 68.90 20.10
CA PRO A 2 62.17 68.18 20.49
C PRO A 2 62.25 66.65 20.16
N PRO A 3 61.14 65.91 19.92
CA PRO A 3 60.54 64.94 20.85
C PRO A 3 60.46 63.51 20.27
N SER A 4 59.99 62.52 21.04
CA SER A 4 59.25 61.35 20.50
C SER A 4 58.59 60.59 21.66
N SER A 5 57.29 60.68 21.93
CA SER A 5 56.13 60.14 21.21
C SER A 5 55.99 58.60 21.22
N LYS A 6 55.10 58.14 22.12
CA LYS A 6 54.09 57.07 22.01
C LYS A 6 54.49 55.67 21.51
N ALA A 7 54.04 54.64 22.24
CA ALA A 7 52.89 53.83 21.81
C ALA A 7 52.52 52.77 22.87
N GLU A 8 51.25 52.80 23.29
CA GLU A 8 50.60 51.77 24.08
C GLU A 8 50.37 50.52 23.20
N SER A 9 50.78 49.35 23.67
CA SER A 9 50.56 48.07 23.01
C SER A 9 49.13 47.61 23.28
N SER A 10 48.19 48.02 22.41
CA SER A 10 46.80 47.56 22.42
C SER A 10 46.68 46.12 21.90
N CYS A 11 45.94 45.32 22.64
CA CYS A 11 45.64 43.91 22.40
C CYS A 11 44.87 43.73 21.07
N SER A 12 45.48 43.08 20.08
CA SER A 12 44.80 42.74 18.82
C SER A 12 44.04 41.43 18.99
N ALA A 13 42.74 41.53 19.28
CA ALA A 13 41.82 40.40 19.17
C ALA A 13 41.43 40.22 17.69
N THR A 14 41.93 39.14 17.08
CA THR A 14 41.51 38.71 15.73
C THR A 14 40.04 38.25 15.76
N PRO A 15 39.16 38.77 14.90
CA PRO A 15 37.79 38.24 14.78
C PRO A 15 37.84 36.84 14.17
N GLN A 16 37.32 35.84 14.88
CA GLN A 16 37.09 34.51 14.30
C GLN A 16 36.08 34.62 13.15
N PRO A 17 36.30 33.94 12.00
CA PRO A 17 35.31 33.89 10.94
C PRO A 17 34.07 33.16 11.44
N ALA A 18 32.91 33.83 11.34
CA ALA A 18 31.62 33.26 11.67
C ALA A 18 31.39 31.99 10.83
N SER A 19 31.29 30.85 11.50
CA SER A 19 30.91 29.56 10.93
C SER A 19 29.53 29.69 10.30
N THR A 20 29.47 29.86 8.98
CA THR A 20 28.25 29.74 8.18
C THR A 20 27.89 28.26 8.02
N GLU A 21 27.57 27.58 9.11
CA GLU A 21 26.78 26.36 9.00
C GLU A 21 25.35 26.76 8.60
N PRO A 22 24.80 26.22 7.50
CA PRO A 22 23.40 26.43 7.18
C PRO A 22 22.55 25.89 8.33
N PRO A 23 21.50 26.60 8.77
CA PRO A 23 20.70 26.19 9.92
C PRO A 23 20.17 24.78 9.69
N SER A 24 20.53 23.85 10.59
CA SER A 24 19.95 22.51 10.59
C SER A 24 18.44 22.69 10.70
N ARG A 25 17.70 22.46 9.62
CA ARG A 25 16.24 22.55 9.63
C ARG A 25 15.74 21.46 10.57
N ARG A 26 15.46 21.82 11.82
CA ARG A 26 14.70 20.96 12.72
C ARG A 26 13.35 20.70 12.03
N PRO A 27 12.90 19.44 11.93
CA PRO A 27 11.60 19.13 11.37
C PRO A 27 10.52 19.95 12.09
N VAL A 28 9.67 20.64 11.33
CA VAL A 28 8.52 21.36 11.89
C VAL A 28 7.60 20.34 12.58
N PRO A 29 7.28 20.50 13.88
CA PRO A 29 6.36 19.60 14.58
C PRO A 29 5.01 19.53 13.83
N GLY A 30 4.55 18.33 13.50
CA GLY A 30 3.24 18.10 12.87
C GLY A 30 3.24 17.81 11.36
N SER A 31 4.39 17.80 10.67
CA SER A 31 4.44 17.33 9.27
C SER A 31 4.32 15.80 9.19
N PRO A 32 3.49 15.23 8.28
CA PRO A 32 3.41 13.79 8.10
C PRO A 32 4.78 13.22 7.72
N PRO A 33 5.18 12.06 8.28
CA PRO A 33 6.48 11.48 7.97
C PRO A 33 6.62 11.21 6.47
N ALA A 34 7.83 11.38 5.94
CA ALA A 34 8.11 11.09 4.55
C ALA A 34 7.98 9.58 4.27
N VAL A 35 7.50 9.23 3.07
CA VAL A 35 7.42 7.82 2.65
C VAL A 35 8.84 7.27 2.42
N PRO A 36 9.24 6.17 3.11
CA PRO A 36 10.53 5.54 2.87
C PRO A 36 10.66 5.04 1.42
N ARG A 37 11.84 5.22 0.79
CA ARG A 37 12.05 4.87 -0.64
C ARG A 37 11.78 3.39 -0.96
N ASN A 38 12.07 2.49 -0.02
CA ASN A 38 11.81 1.06 -0.20
C ASN A 38 10.31 0.72 -0.37
N ARG A 39 9.39 1.61 0.04
CA ARG A 39 7.93 1.40 -0.09
C ARG A 39 7.48 1.39 -1.54
N TYR A 40 8.06 2.24 -2.38
CA TYR A 40 7.79 2.23 -3.82
C TYR A 40 8.21 0.89 -4.44
N VAL A 41 9.37 0.37 -4.05
CA VAL A 41 9.89 -0.92 -4.53
C VAL A 41 9.01 -2.07 -4.07
N ILE A 42 8.68 -2.12 -2.77
CA ILE A 42 7.82 -3.19 -2.21
C ILE A 42 6.45 -3.19 -2.89
N PHE A 43 5.81 -2.02 -2.97
CA PHE A 43 4.51 -1.88 -3.63
C PHE A 43 4.58 -2.30 -5.10
N GLY A 44 5.58 -1.81 -5.83
CA GLY A 44 5.77 -2.13 -7.24
C GLY A 44 6.03 -3.62 -7.47
N LEU A 45 6.87 -4.25 -6.65
CA LEU A 45 7.15 -5.68 -6.75
C LEU A 45 5.90 -6.52 -6.47
N LEU A 46 5.13 -6.21 -5.43
CA LEU A 46 3.89 -6.92 -5.14
C LEU A 46 2.89 -6.79 -6.30
N ALA A 47 2.68 -5.56 -6.80
CA ALA A 47 1.78 -5.29 -7.91
C ALA A 47 2.19 -6.05 -9.18
N VAL A 48 3.47 -5.96 -9.57
CA VAL A 48 3.97 -6.57 -10.81
C VAL A 48 4.05 -8.09 -10.71
N LEU A 49 4.65 -8.63 -9.64
CA LEU A 49 4.81 -10.07 -9.50
C LEU A 49 3.47 -10.77 -9.27
N GLY A 50 2.56 -10.17 -8.50
CA GLY A 50 1.23 -10.72 -8.29
C GLY A 50 0.39 -10.71 -9.57
N ALA A 51 0.40 -9.62 -10.33
CA ALA A 51 -0.29 -9.57 -11.61
C ALA A 51 0.32 -10.53 -12.63
N ALA A 52 1.66 -10.63 -12.68
CA ALA A 52 2.34 -11.59 -13.55
C ALA A 52 1.99 -13.04 -13.18
N ALA A 53 1.97 -13.38 -11.89
CA ALA A 53 1.58 -14.70 -11.43
C ALA A 53 0.15 -15.04 -11.85
N ASP A 54 -0.79 -14.10 -11.70
CA ASP A 54 -2.17 -14.27 -12.16
C ASP A 54 -2.26 -14.50 -13.67
N LEU A 55 -1.68 -13.60 -14.48
CA LEU A 55 -1.76 -13.67 -15.94
C LEU A 55 -1.08 -14.92 -16.50
N ILE A 56 0.09 -15.29 -15.96
CA ILE A 56 0.79 -16.52 -16.34
C ILE A 56 -0.07 -17.73 -15.97
N SER A 57 -0.66 -17.75 -14.76
CA SER A 57 -1.52 -18.87 -14.34
C SER A 57 -2.72 -19.05 -15.26
N LYS A 58 -3.45 -17.96 -15.58
CA LYS A 58 -4.58 -17.97 -16.50
C LYS A 58 -4.18 -18.47 -17.88
N GLN A 59 -3.05 -17.96 -18.40
CA GLN A 59 -2.55 -18.37 -19.72
C GLN A 59 -2.21 -19.86 -19.75
N VAL A 60 -1.48 -20.36 -18.75
CA VAL A 60 -1.06 -21.76 -18.67
C VAL A 60 -2.26 -22.69 -18.53
N VAL A 61 -3.23 -22.34 -17.67
CA VAL A 61 -4.40 -23.20 -17.43
C VAL A 61 -5.29 -23.24 -18.66
N PHE A 62 -5.65 -22.11 -19.26
CA PHE A 62 -6.50 -22.07 -20.46
C PHE A 62 -5.82 -22.75 -21.67
N ALA A 63 -4.50 -22.63 -21.81
CA ALA A 63 -3.77 -23.32 -22.86
C ALA A 63 -3.76 -24.84 -22.69
N LYS A 64 -3.75 -25.34 -21.44
CA LYS A 64 -3.68 -26.78 -21.14
C LYS A 64 -5.04 -27.46 -21.02
N ARG A 65 -6.06 -26.73 -20.58
CA ARG A 65 -7.41 -27.26 -20.28
C ARG A 65 -8.46 -26.84 -21.30
N GLY A 66 -8.15 -25.89 -22.17
CA GLY A 66 -9.09 -25.37 -23.15
C GLY A 66 -10.04 -24.33 -22.56
N LEU A 67 -11.09 -24.04 -23.31
CA LEU A 67 -12.18 -23.16 -22.91
C LEU A 67 -13.13 -23.87 -21.92
N PRO A 68 -14.00 -23.11 -21.22
CA PRO A 68 -15.02 -23.70 -20.36
C PRO A 68 -15.80 -24.84 -21.04
N ALA A 69 -15.98 -25.95 -20.32
CA ALA A 69 -16.63 -27.18 -20.76
C ALA A 69 -15.88 -28.03 -21.81
N GLU A 70 -14.64 -27.70 -22.18
CA GLU A 70 -13.83 -28.55 -23.09
C GLU A 70 -13.09 -29.69 -22.36
N SER A 71 -12.86 -29.55 -21.05
CA SER A 71 -12.21 -30.56 -20.21
C SER A 71 -12.98 -30.77 -18.92
N ASP A 72 -12.91 -31.98 -18.36
CA ASP A 72 -13.39 -32.27 -17.02
C ASP A 72 -12.62 -31.47 -15.94
N VAL A 73 -13.05 -31.54 -14.69
CA VAL A 73 -12.29 -30.95 -13.56
C VAL A 73 -10.98 -31.71 -13.36
N TRP A 74 -9.86 -31.00 -13.21
CA TRP A 74 -8.62 -31.62 -12.72
C TRP A 74 -8.53 -31.45 -11.20
N TRP A 75 -8.79 -32.53 -10.47
CA TRP A 75 -8.75 -32.52 -9.01
C TRP A 75 -7.33 -32.45 -8.46
N VAL A 76 -7.12 -31.50 -7.56
CA VAL A 76 -5.94 -31.40 -6.69
C VAL A 76 -6.24 -32.08 -5.37
N ILE A 77 -7.45 -31.86 -4.84
CA ILE A 77 -8.03 -32.57 -3.71
C ILE A 77 -9.40 -33.07 -4.19
N GLU A 78 -9.54 -34.38 -4.33
CA GLU A 78 -10.72 -35.02 -4.91
C GLU A 78 -12.01 -34.53 -4.24
N GLY A 79 -12.94 -34.00 -5.04
CA GLY A 79 -14.24 -33.50 -4.57
C GLY A 79 -14.22 -32.17 -3.80
N TYR A 80 -13.05 -31.53 -3.61
CA TYR A 80 -12.92 -30.27 -2.86
C TYR A 80 -12.20 -29.15 -3.60
N VAL A 81 -10.99 -29.39 -4.11
CA VAL A 81 -10.16 -28.37 -4.76
C VAL A 81 -9.74 -28.88 -6.13
N GLY A 82 -10.06 -28.11 -7.17
CA GLY A 82 -9.78 -28.50 -8.54
C GLY A 82 -9.37 -27.33 -9.43
N ILE A 83 -8.99 -27.68 -10.65
CA ILE A 83 -8.72 -26.75 -11.74
C ILE A 83 -9.81 -26.95 -12.78
N GLU A 84 -10.61 -25.92 -12.99
CA GLU A 84 -11.74 -25.89 -13.90
C GLU A 84 -11.85 -24.50 -14.54
N THR A 85 -11.71 -24.43 -15.85
CA THR A 85 -11.76 -23.17 -16.61
C THR A 85 -13.17 -22.61 -16.67
N ALA A 86 -13.33 -21.37 -16.26
CA ALA A 86 -14.59 -20.62 -16.30
C ALA A 86 -14.32 -19.19 -16.81
N VAL A 87 -15.33 -18.56 -17.41
CA VAL A 87 -15.23 -17.14 -17.81
C VAL A 87 -16.30 -16.33 -17.12
N ASN A 88 -15.88 -15.45 -16.22
CA ASN A 88 -16.76 -14.56 -15.49
C ASN A 88 -17.01 -13.27 -16.28
N THR A 89 -18.19 -13.16 -16.88
CA THR A 89 -18.62 -12.00 -17.66
C THR A 89 -19.13 -10.82 -16.82
N GLY A 90 -19.02 -10.91 -15.48
CA GLY A 90 -19.47 -9.89 -14.54
C GLY A 90 -20.95 -9.96 -14.20
N ALA A 91 -21.60 -11.11 -14.39
CA ALA A 91 -22.99 -11.32 -14.00
C ALA A 91 -23.08 -11.61 -12.50
N VAL A 92 -23.29 -10.58 -11.68
CA VAL A 92 -23.73 -10.76 -10.28
C VAL A 92 -25.26 -10.81 -10.30
N PHE A 93 -25.85 -11.98 -10.02
CA PHE A 93 -27.31 -12.22 -10.09
C PHE A 93 -27.98 -11.85 -11.43
N GLY A 94 -27.28 -12.03 -12.55
CA GLY A 94 -27.80 -11.70 -13.91
C GLY A 94 -27.79 -10.20 -14.26
N LEU A 95 -27.55 -9.32 -13.29
CA LEU A 95 -27.47 -7.87 -13.47
C LEU A 95 -26.03 -7.43 -13.75
N GLY A 96 -25.50 -7.77 -14.93
CA GLY A 96 -24.13 -7.34 -15.28
C GLY A 96 -23.46 -8.04 -16.44
N ALA A 97 -24.11 -9.05 -17.04
CA ALA A 97 -23.60 -9.69 -18.25
C ALA A 97 -23.29 -8.63 -19.33
N GLY A 98 -22.06 -8.65 -19.86
CA GLY A 98 -21.61 -7.69 -20.87
C GLY A 98 -21.12 -6.34 -20.34
N ARG A 99 -21.15 -6.10 -19.02
CA ARG A 99 -20.65 -4.85 -18.40
C ARG A 99 -19.17 -4.92 -18.02
N GLY A 100 -18.39 -5.83 -18.60
CA GLY A 100 -16.98 -6.01 -18.28
C GLY A 100 -16.15 -4.72 -18.35
N LEU A 101 -16.44 -3.87 -19.33
CA LEU A 101 -15.79 -2.55 -19.47
C LEU A 101 -16.15 -1.55 -18.37
N MET A 102 -17.35 -1.63 -17.78
CA MET A 102 -17.70 -0.79 -16.61
C MET A 102 -16.84 -1.18 -15.40
N PHE A 103 -16.64 -2.49 -15.19
CA PHE A 103 -15.73 -2.98 -14.14
C PHE A 103 -14.28 -2.62 -14.42
N ALA A 104 -13.86 -2.60 -15.70
CA ALA A 104 -12.54 -2.09 -16.10
C ALA A 104 -12.38 -0.62 -15.70
N ALA A 105 -13.37 0.24 -16.00
CA ALA A 105 -13.35 1.65 -15.63
C ALA A 105 -13.26 1.83 -14.10
N LEU A 106 -14.05 1.09 -13.33
CA LEU A 106 -13.99 1.12 -11.86
C LEU A 106 -12.60 0.68 -11.35
N SER A 107 -12.00 -0.34 -11.96
CA SER A 107 -10.68 -0.85 -11.60
C SER A 107 -9.59 0.20 -11.87
N VAL A 108 -9.67 0.93 -12.98
CA VAL A 108 -8.76 2.05 -13.28
C VAL A 108 -8.91 3.17 -12.26
N LEU A 109 -10.14 3.56 -11.91
CA LEU A 109 -10.40 4.57 -10.88
C LEU A 109 -9.85 4.13 -9.51
N ALA A 110 -10.06 2.87 -9.13
CA ALA A 110 -9.52 2.31 -7.90
C ALA A 110 -7.97 2.32 -7.89
N ALA A 111 -7.32 1.91 -8.99
CA ALA A 111 -5.88 1.95 -9.11
C ALA A 111 -5.32 3.38 -8.93
N ILE A 112 -5.92 4.36 -9.60
CA ILE A 112 -5.54 5.77 -9.46
C ILE A 112 -5.73 6.24 -8.01
N GLY A 113 -6.88 5.92 -7.40
CA GLY A 113 -7.18 6.25 -6.01
C GLY A 113 -6.16 5.66 -5.03
N ILE A 114 -5.75 4.41 -5.24
CA ILE A 114 -4.70 3.75 -4.45
C ILE A 114 -3.38 4.50 -4.56
N LEU A 115 -2.93 4.84 -5.77
CA LEU A 115 -1.66 5.55 -5.96
C LEU A 115 -1.67 6.93 -5.30
N ILE A 116 -2.77 7.66 -5.43
CA ILE A 116 -2.97 8.97 -4.79
C ILE A 116 -2.94 8.80 -3.26
N TRP A 117 -3.79 7.93 -2.70
CA TRP A 117 -3.86 7.76 -1.25
C TRP A 117 -2.54 7.28 -0.65
N LEU A 118 -1.90 6.30 -1.29
CA LEU A 118 -0.71 5.67 -0.77
C LEU A 118 0.51 6.60 -0.83
N PHE A 119 0.72 7.31 -1.94
CA PHE A 119 1.95 8.09 -2.15
C PHE A 119 1.76 9.59 -2.04
N TRP A 120 0.66 10.15 -2.55
CA TRP A 120 0.37 11.59 -2.44
C TRP A 120 -0.01 11.96 -1.00
N PHE A 121 -0.95 11.21 -0.41
CA PHE A 121 -1.34 11.36 0.99
C PHE A 121 -0.43 10.61 1.97
N ARG A 122 0.68 10.04 1.48
CA ARG A 122 1.77 9.44 2.27
C ARG A 122 1.37 8.28 3.19
N ALA A 123 0.25 7.59 2.92
CA ALA A 123 -0.14 6.40 3.69
C ALA A 123 0.90 5.26 3.59
N ALA A 124 1.74 5.23 2.55
CA ALA A 124 2.84 4.28 2.40
C ALA A 124 3.92 4.37 3.48
N TYR A 125 3.92 5.38 4.34
CA TYR A 125 4.76 5.36 5.54
C TYR A 125 4.58 4.05 6.33
N GLN A 126 3.33 3.55 6.42
CA GLN A 126 3.02 2.27 7.02
C GLN A 126 3.27 1.11 6.04
N LEU A 127 4.14 0.18 6.43
CA LEU A 127 4.42 -1.02 5.63
C LEU A 127 3.15 -1.85 5.40
N TRP A 128 2.31 -2.00 6.43
CA TRP A 128 1.09 -2.81 6.36
C TRP A 128 0.17 -2.34 5.23
N LEU A 129 -0.11 -1.04 5.16
CA LEU A 129 -0.93 -0.45 4.10
C LEU A 129 -0.28 -0.59 2.73
N THR A 130 1.05 -0.46 2.66
CA THR A 130 1.81 -0.64 1.42
C THR A 130 1.68 -2.07 0.88
N VAL A 131 1.78 -3.08 1.75
CA VAL A 131 1.63 -4.49 1.36
C VAL A 131 0.19 -4.80 0.98
N ALA A 132 -0.77 -4.39 1.81
CA ALA A 132 -2.19 -4.63 1.55
C ALA A 132 -2.61 -4.05 0.19
N LEU A 133 -2.27 -2.80 -0.08
CA LEU A 133 -2.60 -2.16 -1.36
C LEU A 133 -1.74 -2.65 -2.53
N GLY A 134 -0.52 -3.16 -2.28
CA GLY A 134 0.27 -3.85 -3.29
C GLY A 134 -0.45 -5.10 -3.79
N CYS A 135 -1.03 -5.90 -2.88
CA CYS A 135 -1.86 -7.06 -3.23
C CYS A 135 -3.13 -6.63 -3.97
N VAL A 136 -3.83 -5.60 -3.50
CA VAL A 136 -5.03 -5.09 -4.20
C VAL A 136 -4.67 -4.61 -5.61
N MET A 137 -3.58 -3.89 -5.78
CA MET A 137 -3.12 -3.40 -7.09
C MET A 137 -2.75 -4.54 -8.03
N ALA A 138 -2.10 -5.60 -7.54
CA ALA A 138 -1.83 -6.80 -8.31
C ALA A 138 -3.12 -7.45 -8.84
N GLY A 139 -4.11 -7.62 -7.96
CA GLY A 139 -5.41 -8.18 -8.33
C GLY A 139 -6.20 -7.30 -9.30
N ILE A 140 -6.15 -5.98 -9.11
CA ILE A 140 -6.71 -5.01 -10.07
C ILE A 140 -6.09 -5.23 -11.46
N PHE A 141 -4.77 -5.27 -11.58
CA PHE A 141 -4.13 -5.41 -12.90
C PHE A 141 -4.40 -6.77 -13.55
N GLY A 142 -4.36 -7.87 -12.79
CA GLY A 142 -4.66 -9.20 -13.31
C GLY A 142 -6.07 -9.31 -13.90
N ASN A 143 -7.08 -8.79 -13.20
CA ASN A 143 -8.45 -8.79 -13.69
C ASN A 143 -8.72 -7.71 -14.75
N LEU A 144 -8.12 -6.52 -14.63
CA LEU A 144 -8.27 -5.44 -15.60
C LEU A 144 -7.79 -5.85 -16.99
N TYR A 145 -6.64 -6.56 -17.08
CA TYR A 145 -6.15 -7.11 -18.35
C TYR A 145 -7.21 -7.93 -19.07
N ASP A 146 -7.89 -8.81 -18.32
CA ASP A 146 -8.93 -9.65 -18.89
C ASP A 146 -10.18 -8.85 -19.28
N ARG A 147 -10.60 -7.89 -18.44
CA ARG A 147 -11.77 -7.02 -18.70
C ARG A 147 -11.59 -6.12 -19.92
N LEU A 148 -10.36 -5.71 -20.21
CA LEU A 148 -10.00 -4.97 -21.43
C LEU A 148 -10.01 -5.86 -22.69
N GLY A 149 -10.20 -7.18 -22.53
CA GLY A 149 -10.26 -8.15 -23.61
C GLY A 149 -8.93 -8.47 -24.25
N LEU A 150 -7.82 -8.21 -23.54
CA LEU A 150 -6.47 -8.42 -24.06
C LEU A 150 -6.11 -9.90 -24.26
N TRP A 151 -6.90 -10.82 -23.67
CA TRP A 151 -6.77 -12.27 -23.83
C TRP A 151 -7.69 -12.85 -24.90
N TRP A 152 -8.72 -12.11 -25.30
CA TRP A 152 -9.75 -12.60 -26.20
C TRP A 152 -9.21 -12.70 -27.62
N GLN A 153 -9.58 -13.75 -28.33
CA GLN A 153 -9.09 -14.04 -29.68
C GLN A 153 -10.26 -14.36 -30.63
N PRO A 154 -10.12 -14.09 -31.94
CA PRO A 154 -11.13 -14.49 -32.91
C PRO A 154 -11.47 -15.98 -32.82
N GLY A 155 -12.76 -16.29 -32.76
CA GLY A 155 -13.26 -17.66 -32.55
C GLY A 155 -13.76 -17.92 -31.13
N TYR A 156 -13.39 -17.10 -30.14
CA TYR A 156 -13.99 -17.20 -28.81
C TYR A 156 -15.39 -16.56 -28.79
N PRO A 157 -16.30 -17.00 -27.91
CA PRO A 157 -17.61 -16.37 -27.74
C PRO A 157 -17.48 -14.84 -27.50
N GLU A 158 -18.21 -14.03 -28.25
CA GLU A 158 -18.13 -12.54 -28.13
C GLU A 158 -18.54 -12.07 -26.73
N ALA A 159 -19.49 -12.76 -26.08
CA ALA A 159 -19.91 -12.47 -24.71
C ALA A 159 -18.76 -12.55 -23.69
N TRP A 160 -17.66 -13.23 -24.02
CA TRP A 160 -16.49 -13.39 -23.17
C TRP A 160 -15.42 -12.33 -23.40
N ARG A 161 -15.60 -11.42 -24.37
CA ARG A 161 -14.59 -10.43 -24.76
C ARG A 161 -14.10 -9.57 -23.61
N SER A 162 -14.96 -9.23 -22.66
CA SER A 162 -14.58 -8.52 -21.43
C SER A 162 -14.78 -9.38 -20.17
N GLY A 163 -14.75 -10.71 -20.33
CA GLY A 163 -14.84 -11.67 -19.25
C GLY A 163 -13.48 -11.92 -18.58
N VAL A 164 -13.50 -12.30 -17.31
CA VAL A 164 -12.32 -12.70 -16.53
C VAL A 164 -12.13 -14.20 -16.63
N ARG A 165 -10.89 -14.64 -16.83
CA ARG A 165 -10.53 -16.06 -16.86
C ARG A 165 -10.38 -16.59 -15.44
N ASP A 166 -11.28 -17.45 -15.02
CA ASP A 166 -11.24 -18.11 -13.71
C ASP A 166 -10.86 -19.58 -13.86
N TRP A 167 -10.19 -20.13 -12.85
CA TRP A 167 -9.70 -21.50 -12.95
C TRP A 167 -9.61 -22.27 -11.63
N ILE A 168 -9.61 -21.59 -10.49
CA ILE A 168 -9.56 -22.22 -9.18
C ILE A 168 -10.98 -22.61 -8.79
N LEU A 169 -11.19 -23.91 -8.62
CA LEU A 169 -12.43 -24.47 -8.12
C LEU A 169 -12.27 -24.83 -6.65
N TRP A 170 -13.20 -24.36 -5.82
CA TRP A 170 -13.44 -24.89 -4.49
C TRP A 170 -14.90 -25.33 -4.36
N GLN A 171 -15.11 -26.51 -3.79
CA GLN A 171 -16.44 -27.02 -3.49
C GLN A 171 -16.42 -27.90 -2.24
N ALA A 172 -17.59 -28.17 -1.69
CA ALA A 172 -17.80 -29.10 -0.60
C ALA A 172 -18.86 -30.14 -1.01
N GLY A 173 -18.41 -31.13 -1.78
CA GLY A 173 -19.31 -32.07 -2.47
C GLY A 173 -20.05 -31.42 -3.64
N GLU A 174 -20.91 -32.18 -4.31
CA GLU A 174 -21.58 -31.76 -5.56
C GLU A 174 -22.58 -30.61 -5.35
N ASN A 175 -23.13 -30.46 -4.15
CA ASN A 175 -24.20 -29.51 -3.86
C ASN A 175 -23.71 -28.11 -3.45
N TRP A 176 -22.42 -27.96 -3.15
CA TRP A 176 -21.85 -26.71 -2.63
C TRP A 176 -20.63 -26.31 -3.45
N LYS A 177 -20.88 -25.75 -4.63
CA LYS A 177 -19.83 -25.22 -5.51
C LYS A 177 -19.68 -23.71 -5.29
N TRP A 178 -18.49 -23.29 -4.87
CA TRP A 178 -18.14 -21.88 -4.82
C TRP A 178 -17.84 -21.38 -6.24
N PRO A 179 -18.19 -20.13 -6.59
CA PRO A 179 -17.83 -19.57 -7.89
C PRO A 179 -16.34 -19.67 -8.15
N ASN A 180 -15.95 -20.16 -9.33
CA ASN A 180 -14.55 -20.23 -9.72
C ASN A 180 -13.91 -18.84 -9.60
N PHE A 181 -12.65 -18.81 -9.19
CA PHE A 181 -11.89 -17.59 -8.99
C PHE A 181 -10.46 -17.77 -9.50
N ASN A 182 -9.64 -16.74 -9.35
CA ASN A 182 -8.24 -16.75 -9.79
C ASN A 182 -7.29 -16.17 -8.72
N ILE A 183 -6.01 -16.03 -9.08
CA ILE A 183 -4.98 -15.50 -8.18
C ILE A 183 -5.24 -14.00 -7.92
N ALA A 184 -5.66 -13.24 -8.94
CA ALA A 184 -6.02 -11.84 -8.77
C ALA A 184 -7.16 -11.65 -7.74
N ASP A 185 -8.21 -12.48 -7.77
CA ASP A 185 -9.29 -12.45 -6.78
C ASP A 185 -8.78 -12.77 -5.38
N SER A 186 -7.90 -13.77 -5.27
CA SER A 186 -7.27 -14.13 -4.00
C SER A 186 -6.45 -12.96 -3.42
N LEU A 187 -5.69 -12.25 -4.25
CA LEU A 187 -4.92 -11.08 -3.84
C LEU A 187 -5.82 -9.90 -3.45
N LEU A 188 -6.95 -9.71 -4.15
CA LEU A 188 -7.98 -8.73 -3.76
C LEU A 188 -8.54 -9.04 -2.37
N VAL A 189 -8.93 -10.30 -2.12
CA VAL A 189 -9.49 -10.73 -0.82
C VAL A 189 -8.46 -10.60 0.29
N ILE A 190 -7.22 -11.04 0.07
CA ILE A 190 -6.14 -10.90 1.05
C ILE A 190 -5.89 -9.42 1.37
N GLY A 191 -5.73 -8.57 0.34
CA GLY A 191 -5.50 -7.14 0.52
C GLY A 191 -6.65 -6.45 1.25
N ALA A 192 -7.90 -6.73 0.87
CA ALA A 192 -9.09 -6.23 1.56
C ALA A 192 -9.16 -6.71 3.02
N GLY A 193 -8.87 -7.99 3.27
CA GLY A 193 -8.80 -8.56 4.63
C GLY A 193 -7.74 -7.88 5.49
N MET A 194 -6.57 -7.56 4.93
CA MET A 194 -5.53 -6.80 5.64
C MET A 194 -5.97 -5.37 5.98
N LEU A 195 -6.71 -4.69 5.09
CA LEU A 195 -7.26 -3.36 5.36
C LEU A 195 -8.34 -3.41 6.44
N LEU A 196 -9.24 -4.39 6.38
CA LEU A 196 -10.26 -4.63 7.40
C LEU A 196 -9.61 -4.90 8.76
N TRP A 197 -8.60 -5.76 8.80
CA TRP A 197 -7.83 -6.03 10.01
C TRP A 197 -7.26 -4.74 10.61
N LYS A 198 -6.63 -3.89 9.79
CA LYS A 198 -6.07 -2.61 10.25
C LYS A 198 -7.14 -1.66 10.78
N SER A 199 -8.36 -1.72 10.23
CA SER A 199 -9.51 -0.93 10.67
C SER A 199 -9.98 -1.34 12.07
N PHE A 200 -9.98 -2.64 12.39
CA PHE A 200 -10.36 -3.14 13.71
C PHE A 200 -9.23 -3.09 14.75
N PHE A 201 -7.97 -3.06 14.30
CA PHE A 201 -6.79 -3.00 15.17
C PHE A 201 -5.86 -1.83 14.78
N PRO A 202 -6.22 -0.57 15.11
CA PRO A 202 -5.38 0.59 14.85
C PRO A 202 -4.09 0.58 15.70
N ASP A 203 -3.03 1.19 15.19
CA ASP A 203 -1.82 1.39 16.01
C ASP A 203 -2.13 2.36 17.16
N PRO A 204 -1.56 2.15 18.36
CA PRO A 204 -1.72 3.10 19.46
C PRO A 204 -1.22 4.49 19.01
N PRO A 205 -1.86 5.58 19.48
CA PRO A 205 -1.42 6.92 19.15
C PRO A 205 0.06 7.06 19.49
N HIS A 206 0.87 7.52 18.54
CA HIS A 206 2.26 7.86 18.83
C HIS A 206 2.25 8.94 19.91
N GLY A 207 2.68 8.57 21.12
CA GLY A 207 2.71 9.47 22.26
C GLY A 207 3.43 10.76 21.89
N SER A 208 2.78 11.89 22.13
CA SER A 208 3.47 13.17 22.30
C SER A 208 4.68 12.91 23.21
N PRO A 209 5.87 13.46 22.92
CA PRO A 209 6.98 13.39 23.85
C PRO A 209 6.47 13.93 25.18
N THR A 210 6.20 13.04 26.14
CA THR A 210 6.01 13.43 27.52
C THR A 210 7.25 14.22 27.87
N GLU A 211 6.99 15.44 28.31
CA GLU A 211 7.88 16.42 28.89
C GLU A 211 8.76 15.78 29.97
N ALA A 212 9.76 15.02 29.55
CA ALA A 212 10.72 14.39 30.41
C ALA A 212 11.83 15.40 30.68
N GLY A 213 11.66 16.11 31.80
CA GLY A 213 12.75 16.85 32.45
C GLY A 213 12.60 18.37 32.43
N GLN A 214 11.57 18.90 33.09
CA GLN A 214 11.78 20.13 33.87
C GLN A 214 12.02 19.72 35.32
N PRO A 215 13.24 19.90 35.87
CA PRO A 215 13.40 19.89 37.31
C PRO A 215 12.62 21.09 37.86
N SER A 216 11.63 20.81 38.70
CA SER A 216 10.94 21.83 39.48
C SER A 216 11.93 22.42 40.49
N ASP A 217 12.47 23.60 40.21
CA ASP A 217 13.12 24.43 41.21
C ASP A 217 12.07 24.90 42.22
N THR A 218 11.84 24.08 43.24
CA THR A 218 11.07 24.45 44.42
C THR A 218 11.88 24.11 45.66
N ASP A 219 12.90 24.92 45.96
CA ASP A 219 13.23 25.22 47.36
C ASP A 219 14.02 26.52 47.47
N ALA A 220 13.33 27.66 47.39
CA ALA A 220 13.83 28.92 47.91
C ALA A 220 13.05 29.22 49.20
N GLY A 221 13.66 28.86 50.33
CA GLY A 221 13.12 29.02 51.66
C GLY A 221 12.74 30.47 51.97
N ALA A 222 11.46 30.69 52.24
CA ALA A 222 10.97 31.85 52.96
C ALA A 222 10.83 31.47 54.43
N THR A 223 11.76 31.91 55.28
CA THR A 223 11.56 31.94 56.73
C THR A 223 11.47 33.40 57.16
N THR A 224 10.23 33.84 57.40
CA THR A 224 9.91 35.08 58.12
C THR A 224 9.65 34.73 59.58
N THR A 225 10.43 35.30 60.49
CA THR A 225 9.95 35.66 61.84
C THR A 225 10.70 36.90 62.32
N THR A 226 10.07 38.05 62.13
CA THR A 226 10.26 39.25 62.94
C THR A 226 9.56 39.04 64.28
N ASN A 227 10.26 39.27 65.39
CA ASN A 227 9.65 39.78 66.61
C ASN A 227 10.63 40.71 67.33
N SER A 228 10.06 41.83 67.75
CA SER A 228 10.67 43.02 68.32
C SER A 228 11.02 42.83 69.79
N ASP A 229 12.10 43.48 70.23
CA ASP A 229 12.28 44.12 71.53
C ASP A 229 12.78 45.55 71.29
#